data_AF-A0A963MBX0-F1
#
_entry.id   AF-A0A963MBX0-F1
#
_cell.length_a   1.000
_cell.length_b   1.000
_cell.length_c   1.000
_cell.angle_alpha   90.00
_cell.angle_beta   90.00
_cell.angle_gamma   90.00
#
_symmetry.space_group_name_H-M   'P 1'
#
loop_
_entity.id
_entity.type
_entity.pdbx_description
1 polymer ?
#
loop_
_entity_poly.entity_id
_entity_poly.type
_entity_poly.pdbx_seq_one_letter_code
_entity_poly.pdbx_strand_id
1 'polypeptide(L)'
;GGSIRIPASCNGLFGLKPTRALLPYGPHRGDAAHGISHEHAVTRSVRDCAAILDATAGPDVGAPYFTQRPAERFLDGITRAPGPLRIAYTLQDFSGQPVHAECRAAVEAAAQLLAGLGHHVEAATPAFDYDALFQAVMTVMMTGLASNVDAREQQLGRPARADELERVTHAAVARGRGVSGTRYVAQFPRINR
;
A
#
# COMPACT_ATOMS: atom_id res chain seq x y z
N GLY A 1 -5.76 -3.28 -1.06
CA GLY A 1 -4.67 -3.66 -0.14
C GLY A 1 -4.41 -2.55 0.87
N GLY A 2 -3.72 -2.86 1.98
CA GLY A 2 -3.45 -1.90 3.04
C GLY A 2 -2.77 -2.50 4.27
N SER A 3 -1.96 -3.55 4.10
CA SER A 3 -1.52 -4.44 5.18
C SER A 3 -0.69 -3.80 6.30
N ILE A 4 -0.16 -2.59 6.10
CA ILE A 4 0.48 -1.79 7.16
C ILE A 4 -0.54 -0.81 7.79
N ARG A 5 -1.28 -0.10 6.95
CA ARG A 5 -2.20 0.98 7.36
C ARG A 5 -3.46 0.45 8.06
N ILE A 6 -4.00 -0.67 7.60
CA ILE A 6 -5.20 -1.31 8.14
C ILE A 6 -4.96 -1.78 9.58
N PRO A 7 -3.97 -2.65 9.89
CA PRO A 7 -3.75 -3.06 11.26
C PRO A 7 -3.31 -1.90 12.14
N ALA A 8 -2.57 -0.90 11.63
CA ALA A 8 -2.27 0.30 12.40
C ALA A 8 -3.55 1.03 12.82
N SER A 9 -4.50 1.24 11.89
CA SER A 9 -5.80 1.84 12.17
C SER A 9 -6.63 1.03 13.17
N CYS A 10 -6.63 -0.30 13.07
CA CYS A 10 -7.39 -1.16 13.98
C CYS A 10 -6.81 -1.20 15.40
N ASN A 11 -5.51 -0.89 15.57
CA ASN A 11 -4.81 -1.03 16.84
C ASN A 11 -4.39 0.32 17.46
N GLY A 12 -4.83 1.46 16.91
CA GLY A 12 -4.47 2.78 17.42
C GLY A 12 -2.98 3.09 17.30
N LEU A 13 -2.34 2.60 16.23
CA LEU A 13 -0.92 2.78 15.94
C LEU A 13 -0.71 3.65 14.70
N PHE A 14 0.54 4.06 14.48
CA PHE A 14 0.96 4.77 13.28
C PHE A 14 1.45 3.78 12.21
N GLY A 15 0.89 3.87 11.00
CA GLY A 15 1.27 3.01 9.88
C GLY A 15 1.41 3.82 8.60
N LEU A 16 2.63 3.90 8.07
CA LEU A 16 2.93 4.62 6.84
C LEU A 16 3.19 3.61 5.71
N LYS A 17 2.55 3.82 4.55
CA LYS A 17 2.98 3.20 3.29
C LYS A 17 3.84 4.22 2.53
N PRO A 18 5.17 4.08 2.48
CA PRO A 18 6.02 5.07 1.83
C PRO A 18 5.79 5.18 0.34
N THR A 19 6.44 6.15 -0.29
CA THR A 19 6.48 6.29 -1.74
C THR A 19 6.98 4.99 -2.38
N ARG A 20 6.43 4.62 -3.54
CA ARG A 20 6.85 3.42 -4.28
C ARG A 20 8.35 3.47 -4.53
N ALA A 21 9.01 2.33 -4.34
CA ALA A 21 10.46 2.17 -4.54
C ALA A 21 11.34 3.14 -3.74
N LEU A 22 10.86 3.69 -2.62
CA LEU A 22 11.68 4.43 -1.66
C LEU A 22 12.48 3.48 -0.74
N LEU A 23 11.91 2.32 -0.44
CA LEU A 23 12.51 1.30 0.41
C LEU A 23 12.93 0.09 -0.45
N PRO A 24 14.00 -0.60 -0.05
CA PRO A 24 14.46 -1.81 -0.72
C PRO A 24 13.44 -2.94 -0.56
N TYR A 25 13.47 -3.91 -1.49
CA TYR A 25 12.55 -5.06 -1.48
C TYR A 25 13.28 -6.43 -1.54
N GLY A 26 14.53 -6.43 -1.96
CA GLY A 26 15.39 -7.59 -2.12
C GLY A 26 16.17 -7.99 -0.87
N PRO A 27 17.14 -8.91 -1.01
CA PRO A 27 17.60 -9.52 -2.27
C PRO A 27 16.68 -10.64 -2.80
N HIS A 28 15.72 -11.11 -2.00
CA HIS A 28 14.90 -12.28 -2.35
C HIS A 28 13.79 -11.98 -3.35
N ARG A 29 13.36 -10.72 -3.45
CA ARG A 29 12.28 -10.25 -4.33
C ARG A 29 12.64 -8.88 -4.90
N GLY A 30 12.46 -8.66 -6.20
CA GLY A 30 12.80 -7.37 -6.84
C GLY A 30 11.65 -6.36 -6.83
N ASP A 31 10.44 -6.78 -7.21
CA ASP A 31 9.28 -5.90 -7.32
C ASP A 31 7.97 -6.64 -7.02
N ALA A 32 7.63 -6.81 -5.74
CA ALA A 32 6.45 -7.57 -5.39
C ALA A 32 5.14 -6.87 -5.78
N ALA A 33 4.28 -7.64 -6.44
CA ALA A 33 3.02 -7.15 -6.99
C ALA A 33 3.20 -5.89 -7.86
N HIS A 34 4.32 -5.78 -8.59
CA HIS A 34 4.60 -4.70 -9.55
C HIS A 34 4.43 -3.29 -8.95
N GLY A 35 5.11 -3.06 -7.83
CA GLY A 35 5.17 -1.79 -7.15
C GLY A 35 3.94 -1.49 -6.29
N ILE A 36 3.02 -2.44 -6.12
CA ILE A 36 1.87 -2.29 -5.22
C ILE A 36 2.26 -2.65 -3.79
N SER A 37 3.10 -3.67 -3.60
CA SER A 37 3.59 -4.05 -2.27
C SER A 37 4.69 -3.08 -1.82
N HIS A 38 4.69 -2.73 -0.55
CA HIS A 38 5.68 -1.84 0.04
C HIS A 38 6.02 -2.39 1.43
N GLU A 39 7.31 -2.54 1.70
CA GLU A 39 7.80 -2.77 3.07
C GLU A 39 7.78 -1.45 3.83
N HIS A 40 7.51 -1.50 5.14
CA HIS A 40 7.83 -0.46 6.12
C HIS A 40 7.45 -0.98 7.52
N ALA A 41 7.22 -0.08 8.49
CA ALA A 41 6.89 -0.41 9.87
C ALA A 41 5.51 0.10 10.31
N VAL A 42 5.00 -0.56 11.36
CA VAL A 42 3.95 -0.02 12.24
C VAL A 42 4.63 0.44 13.52
N THR A 43 4.40 1.70 13.92
CA THR A 43 5.07 2.33 15.06
C THR A 43 4.07 2.96 16.02
N ARG A 44 4.52 3.35 17.21
CA ARG A 44 3.69 4.14 18.16
C ARG A 44 3.77 5.64 17.93
N SER A 45 4.74 6.11 17.14
CA SER A 45 4.97 7.53 16.94
C SER A 45 5.49 7.84 15.54
N VAL A 46 5.24 9.08 15.10
CA VAL A 46 5.75 9.60 13.81
C VAL A 46 7.27 9.65 13.80
N ARG A 47 7.92 10.01 14.92
CA ARG A 47 9.40 10.05 15.02
C ARG A 47 10.04 8.68 14.81
N ASP A 48 9.44 7.60 15.33
CA ASP A 48 9.99 6.25 15.16
C ASP A 48 9.86 5.82 13.69
N CYS A 49 8.76 6.19 13.03
CA CYS A 49 8.56 5.95 11.61
C CYS A 49 9.62 6.68 10.76
N ALA A 50 9.88 7.95 11.08
CA ALA A 50 10.91 8.75 10.41
C ALA A 50 12.33 8.17 10.62
N ALA A 51 12.67 7.74 11.84
CA ALA A 51 13.95 7.10 12.13
C ALA A 51 14.15 5.81 11.31
N ILE A 52 13.10 4.99 11.16
CA ILE A 52 13.16 3.78 10.34
C ILE A 52 13.35 4.14 8.86
N LEU A 53 12.67 5.17 8.35
CA LEU A 53 12.91 5.65 6.98
C LEU A 53 14.35 6.12 6.79
N ASP A 54 14.93 6.85 7.74
CA ASP A 54 16.33 7.28 7.64
C ASP A 54 17.31 6.11 7.53
N ALA A 55 17.05 5.05 8.30
CA ALA A 55 17.86 3.84 8.35
C ALA A 55 17.68 2.92 7.12
N THR A 56 16.51 2.95 6.48
CA THR A 56 16.14 1.93 5.47
C THR A 56 15.90 2.48 4.07
N ALA A 57 15.72 3.80 3.89
CA ALA A 57 15.44 4.38 2.58
C ALA A 57 16.66 4.42 1.66
N GLY A 58 16.43 3.98 0.44
CA GLY A 58 17.43 3.84 -0.62
C GLY A 58 17.16 2.60 -1.46
N PRO A 59 17.74 2.53 -2.68
CA PRO A 59 17.70 1.33 -3.49
C PRO A 59 18.57 0.22 -2.90
N ASP A 60 18.17 -1.02 -3.11
CA ASP A 60 19.02 -2.20 -2.96
C ASP A 60 19.74 -2.56 -4.26
N VAL A 61 20.75 -3.42 -4.15
CA VAL A 61 21.46 -3.96 -5.31
C VAL A 61 20.48 -4.76 -6.17
N GLY A 62 20.32 -4.34 -7.42
CA GLY A 62 19.41 -5.00 -8.37
C GLY A 62 17.98 -4.44 -8.38
N ALA A 63 17.71 -3.34 -7.66
CA ALA A 63 16.44 -2.63 -7.75
C ALA A 63 16.09 -2.31 -9.23
N PRO A 64 14.90 -2.69 -9.73
CA PRO A 64 14.53 -2.43 -11.13
C PRO A 64 14.27 -0.95 -11.40
N TYR A 65 13.89 -0.20 -10.37
CA TYR A 65 13.71 1.26 -10.36
C TYR A 65 13.72 1.74 -8.90
N PHE A 66 13.95 3.03 -8.67
CA PHE A 66 13.97 3.61 -7.32
C PHE A 66 13.44 5.04 -7.29
N THR A 67 12.92 5.43 -6.13
CA THR A 67 12.62 6.82 -5.81
C THR A 67 13.80 7.41 -5.06
N GLN A 68 14.29 8.55 -5.52
CA GLN A 68 15.36 9.27 -4.82
C GLN A 68 14.89 9.69 -3.43
N ARG A 69 15.61 9.25 -2.39
CA ARG A 69 15.35 9.73 -1.03
C ARG A 69 15.68 11.22 -0.93
N PRO A 70 14.98 12.00 -0.09
CA PRO A 70 15.39 13.37 0.22
C PRO A 70 16.83 13.40 0.71
N ALA A 71 17.55 14.49 0.39
CA ALA A 71 18.91 14.73 0.90
C ALA A 71 18.91 14.94 2.42
N GLU A 72 17.84 15.56 2.93
CA GLU A 72 17.59 15.74 4.35
C GLU A 72 17.11 14.43 4.99
N ARG A 73 17.43 14.24 6.28
CA ARG A 73 16.89 13.13 7.06
C ARG A 73 15.40 13.33 7.33
N PHE A 74 14.63 12.25 7.33
CA PHE A 74 13.22 12.29 7.68
C PHE A 74 13.03 12.80 9.12
N LEU A 75 13.90 12.41 10.06
CA LEU A 75 13.87 12.92 11.44
C LEU A 75 14.04 14.44 11.55
N ASP A 76 14.83 15.05 10.68
CA ASP A 76 14.99 16.50 10.67
C ASP A 76 13.75 17.15 10.06
N GLY A 77 13.25 16.56 8.96
CA GLY A 77 12.07 17.04 8.24
C GLY A 77 10.80 17.10 9.09
N ILE A 78 10.59 16.17 10.03
CA ILE A 78 9.39 16.19 10.91
C ILE A 78 9.38 17.37 11.91
N THR A 79 10.51 18.05 12.11
CA THR A 79 10.59 19.21 13.02
C THR A 79 10.27 20.53 12.31
N ARG A 80 10.22 20.53 10.97
CA ARG A 80 9.97 21.70 10.15
C ARG A 80 8.47 21.88 9.92
N ALA A 81 7.94 23.06 10.24
CA ALA A 81 6.57 23.42 9.90
C ALA A 81 6.40 23.48 8.37
N PRO A 82 5.39 22.82 7.78
CA PRO A 82 5.20 22.78 6.33
C PRO A 82 4.61 24.08 5.74
N GLY A 83 4.24 25.05 6.59
CA GLY A 83 3.42 26.20 6.18
C GLY A 83 1.98 25.81 5.81
N PRO A 84 1.20 26.76 5.29
CA PRO A 84 -0.16 26.49 4.82
C PRO A 84 -0.17 25.48 3.67
N LEU A 85 -1.04 24.48 3.75
CA LEU A 85 -1.19 23.43 2.74
C LEU A 85 -2.64 23.44 2.24
N ARG A 86 -2.85 22.91 1.03
CA ARG A 86 -4.18 22.61 0.49
C ARG A 86 -4.50 21.15 0.76
N ILE A 87 -5.54 20.88 1.53
CA ILE A 87 -5.89 19.55 2.02
C ILE A 87 -7.32 19.24 1.61
N ALA A 88 -7.47 18.25 0.73
CA ALA A 88 -8.76 17.64 0.45
C ALA A 88 -9.06 16.53 1.45
N TYR A 89 -10.28 16.44 1.95
CA TYR A 89 -10.77 15.28 2.69
C TYR A 89 -12.04 14.70 2.06
N THR A 90 -12.25 13.40 2.25
CA THR A 90 -13.44 12.68 1.78
C THR A 90 -14.06 11.85 2.91
N LEU A 91 -15.38 11.77 2.91
CA LEU A 91 -16.20 10.96 3.83
C LEU A 91 -16.86 9.78 3.11
N GLN A 92 -16.44 9.52 1.87
CA GLN A 92 -16.96 8.49 1.00
C GLN A 92 -15.87 7.45 0.78
N ASP A 93 -16.24 6.17 0.73
CA ASP A 93 -15.34 5.19 0.13
C ASP A 93 -15.49 5.21 -1.39
N PHE A 94 -14.47 4.69 -2.07
CA PHE A 94 -14.42 4.71 -3.53
C PHE A 94 -15.24 3.61 -4.21
N SER A 95 -15.77 2.65 -3.44
CA SER A 95 -16.69 1.61 -3.92
C SER A 95 -18.16 2.02 -3.88
N GLY A 96 -18.47 3.20 -3.33
CA GLY A 96 -19.83 3.71 -3.16
C GLY A 96 -20.57 3.11 -1.96
N GLN A 97 -19.89 2.37 -1.08
CA GLN A 97 -20.48 1.88 0.15
C GLN A 97 -20.52 3.00 1.23
N PRO A 98 -21.39 2.89 2.23
CA PRO A 98 -21.43 3.86 3.31
C PRO A 98 -20.24 3.67 4.26
N VAL A 99 -19.58 4.78 4.61
CA VAL A 99 -18.56 4.80 5.66
C VAL A 99 -19.23 4.87 7.04
N HIS A 100 -18.73 4.09 8.00
CA HIS A 100 -19.22 4.08 9.38
C HIS A 100 -19.18 5.47 10.02
N ALA A 101 -20.21 5.82 10.81
CA ALA A 101 -20.38 7.16 11.36
C ALA A 101 -19.19 7.64 12.21
N GLU A 102 -18.63 6.76 13.04
CA GLU A 102 -17.45 7.10 13.86
C GLU A 102 -16.19 7.35 13.02
N CYS A 103 -16.02 6.63 11.91
CA CYS A 103 -14.91 6.88 10.99
C CYS A 103 -15.07 8.25 10.31
N ARG A 104 -16.29 8.64 9.95
CA ARG A 104 -16.59 9.96 9.39
C ARG A 104 -16.29 11.06 10.41
N ALA A 105 -16.76 10.91 11.64
CA ALA A 105 -16.51 11.87 12.72
C ALA A 105 -15.00 12.04 13.00
N ALA A 106 -14.21 10.96 12.96
CA ALA A 106 -12.76 11.03 13.12
C ALA A 106 -12.07 11.83 12.00
N VAL A 107 -12.50 11.65 10.73
CA VAL A 107 -11.98 12.43 9.60
C VAL A 107 -12.36 13.90 9.71
N GLU A 108 -13.60 14.21 10.09
CA GLU A 108 -14.07 15.59 10.28
C GLU A 108 -13.31 16.30 11.40
N ALA A 109 -13.08 15.62 12.53
CA ALA A 109 -12.28 16.17 13.64
C ALA A 109 -10.83 16.46 13.20
N ALA A 110 -10.21 15.56 12.42
CA ALA A 110 -8.88 15.79 11.86
C ALA A 110 -8.86 16.97 10.88
N ALA A 111 -9.87 17.10 10.01
CA ALA A 111 -10.02 18.21 9.08
C ALA A 111 -10.17 19.56 9.80
N GLN A 112 -10.99 19.61 10.85
CA GLN A 112 -11.16 20.81 11.69
C GLN A 112 -9.86 21.20 12.41
N LEU A 113 -9.14 20.22 12.97
CA LEU A 113 -7.83 20.46 13.58
C LEU A 113 -6.85 21.07 12.56
N LEU A 114 -6.75 20.49 11.36
CA LEU A 114 -5.86 20.99 10.30
C LEU A 114 -6.25 22.41 9.84
N ALA A 115 -7.54 22.71 9.75
CA ALA A 115 -8.01 24.07 9.47
C ALA A 115 -7.61 25.06 10.58
N GLY A 116 -7.76 24.66 11.85
CA GLY A 116 -7.33 25.44 13.01
C GLY A 116 -5.82 25.69 13.08
N LEU A 117 -5.01 24.82 12.46
CA LEU A 117 -3.56 24.98 12.29
C LEU A 117 -3.17 25.89 11.10
N GLY A 118 -4.15 26.45 10.38
CA GLY A 118 -3.91 27.40 9.29
C GLY A 118 -3.80 26.78 7.90
N HIS A 119 -4.21 25.52 7.72
CA HIS A 119 -4.29 24.90 6.39
C HIS A 119 -5.60 25.26 5.67
N HIS A 120 -5.59 25.23 4.34
CA HIS A 120 -6.79 25.32 3.51
C HIS A 120 -7.40 23.93 3.37
N VAL A 121 -8.52 23.69 4.04
CA VAL A 121 -9.15 22.37 4.09
C VAL A 121 -10.50 22.41 3.37
N GLU A 122 -10.69 21.51 2.41
CA GLU A 122 -11.92 21.41 1.63
C GLU A 122 -12.41 19.96 1.48
N ALA A 123 -13.72 19.77 1.42
CA ALA A 123 -14.28 18.47 1.07
C ALA A 123 -14.13 18.26 -0.44
N ALA A 124 -13.34 17.28 -0.84
CA ALA A 124 -13.15 16.93 -2.25
C ALA A 124 -12.77 15.44 -2.37
N THR A 125 -13.33 14.77 -3.38
CA THR A 125 -13.10 13.35 -3.64
C THR A 125 -12.52 13.16 -5.05
N PRO A 126 -11.40 12.46 -5.21
CA PRO A 126 -10.85 12.19 -6.54
C PRO A 126 -11.80 11.31 -7.35
N ALA A 127 -11.99 11.65 -8.63
CA ALA A 127 -12.77 10.87 -9.56
C ALA A 127 -11.87 9.94 -10.37
N PHE A 128 -12.10 8.63 -10.25
CA PHE A 128 -11.40 7.61 -11.02
C PHE A 128 -12.27 6.34 -11.12
N ASP A 129 -11.95 5.48 -12.08
CA ASP A 129 -12.62 4.19 -12.24
C ASP A 129 -12.16 3.20 -11.15
N TYR A 130 -12.85 3.23 -10.01
CA TYR A 130 -12.52 2.40 -8.86
C TYR A 130 -12.60 0.91 -9.18
N ASP A 131 -13.65 0.47 -9.87
CA ASP A 131 -13.85 -0.95 -10.18
C ASP A 131 -12.75 -1.45 -11.11
N ALA A 132 -12.39 -0.70 -12.16
CA ALA A 132 -11.29 -1.08 -13.04
C ALA A 132 -9.96 -1.13 -12.29
N LEU A 133 -9.68 -0.16 -11.41
CA LEU A 133 -8.46 -0.16 -10.59
C LEU A 133 -8.45 -1.34 -9.62
N PHE A 134 -9.56 -1.60 -8.92
CA PHE A 134 -9.70 -2.70 -7.97
C PHE A 134 -9.48 -4.04 -8.67
N GLN A 135 -10.13 -4.27 -9.81
CA GLN A 135 -9.97 -5.49 -10.60
C GLN A 135 -8.54 -5.66 -11.12
N ALA A 136 -7.89 -4.57 -11.54
CA ALA A 136 -6.50 -4.59 -11.99
C ALA A 136 -5.55 -4.99 -10.83
N VAL A 137 -5.71 -4.36 -9.66
CA VAL A 137 -4.91 -4.66 -8.46
C VAL A 137 -5.15 -6.09 -7.98
N MET A 138 -6.41 -6.56 -7.94
CA MET A 138 -6.73 -7.93 -7.53
C MET A 138 -6.18 -8.97 -8.50
N THR A 139 -6.23 -8.71 -9.80
CA THR A 139 -5.61 -9.58 -10.81
C THR A 139 -4.11 -9.71 -10.54
N VAL A 140 -3.40 -8.60 -10.32
CA VAL A 140 -1.96 -8.61 -10.04
C VAL A 140 -1.65 -9.35 -8.73
N MET A 141 -2.41 -9.09 -7.66
CA MET A 141 -2.22 -9.72 -6.35
C MET A 141 -2.49 -11.24 -6.38
N MET A 142 -3.57 -11.69 -7.02
CA MET A 142 -3.92 -13.11 -7.08
C MET A 142 -2.94 -13.90 -7.94
N THR A 143 -2.49 -13.34 -9.08
CA THR A 143 -1.43 -13.96 -9.89
C THR A 143 -0.10 -14.01 -9.14
N GLY A 144 0.25 -12.96 -8.38
CA GLY A 144 1.44 -12.98 -7.52
C GLY A 144 1.37 -14.03 -6.41
N LEU A 145 0.19 -14.22 -5.80
CA LEU A 145 -0.03 -15.28 -4.82
C LEU A 145 0.11 -16.68 -5.44
N ALA A 146 -0.48 -16.90 -6.61
CA ALA A 146 -0.31 -18.15 -7.34
C ALA A 146 1.17 -18.45 -7.62
N SER A 147 1.94 -17.46 -8.09
CA SER A 147 3.38 -17.60 -8.32
C SER A 147 4.15 -17.95 -7.05
N ASN A 148 3.81 -17.37 -5.90
CA ASN A 148 4.42 -17.73 -4.61
C ASN A 148 4.11 -19.18 -4.21
N VAL A 149 2.89 -19.65 -4.45
CA VAL A 149 2.49 -21.03 -4.18
C VAL A 149 3.21 -21.99 -5.12
N ASP A 150 3.26 -21.70 -6.42
CA ASP A 150 3.98 -22.51 -7.41
C ASP A 150 5.47 -22.64 -7.04
N ALA A 151 6.11 -21.54 -6.64
CA ALA A 151 7.49 -21.56 -6.16
C ALA A 151 7.66 -22.42 -4.90
N ARG A 152 6.69 -22.40 -3.99
CA ARG A 152 6.70 -23.24 -2.79
C ARG A 152 6.51 -24.72 -3.11
N GLU A 153 5.61 -25.04 -4.04
CA GLU A 153 5.39 -26.41 -4.52
C GLU A 153 6.66 -26.98 -5.16
N GLN A 154 7.37 -26.17 -5.96
CA GLN A 154 8.67 -26.53 -6.52
C GLN A 154 9.71 -26.83 -5.44
N GLN A 155 9.80 -25.98 -4.40
CA GLN A 155 10.71 -26.23 -3.27
C GLN A 155 10.39 -27.51 -2.50
N LEU A 156 9.11 -27.86 -2.40
CA LEU A 156 8.65 -29.09 -1.73
C LEU A 156 8.74 -30.33 -2.63
N GLY A 157 8.96 -30.16 -3.94
CA GLY A 157 8.92 -31.24 -4.91
C GLY A 157 7.53 -31.86 -5.09
N ARG A 158 6.46 -31.17 -4.67
CA ARG A 158 5.08 -31.66 -4.76
C ARG A 158 4.05 -30.51 -4.75
N PRO A 159 2.84 -30.72 -5.27
CA PRO A 159 1.74 -29.78 -5.09
C PRO A 159 1.36 -29.57 -3.62
N ALA A 160 0.79 -28.40 -3.32
CA ALA A 160 0.17 -28.10 -2.04
C ALA A 160 -1.06 -29.00 -1.87
N ARG A 161 -1.25 -29.54 -0.66
CA ARG A 161 -2.45 -30.31 -0.32
C ARG A 161 -3.60 -29.36 -0.01
N ALA A 162 -4.82 -29.86 -0.17
CA ALA A 162 -6.03 -29.05 0.03
C ALA A 162 -6.19 -28.53 1.47
N ASP A 163 -5.62 -29.22 2.45
CA ASP A 163 -5.61 -28.87 3.87
C ASP A 163 -4.43 -27.97 4.28
N GLU A 164 -3.48 -27.72 3.37
CA GLU A 164 -2.32 -26.86 3.61
C GLU A 164 -2.59 -25.39 3.24
N LEU A 165 -3.71 -25.09 2.57
CA LEU A 165 -4.13 -23.75 2.18
C LEU A 165 -5.53 -23.44 2.71
N GLU A 166 -5.70 -22.22 3.23
CA GLU A 166 -7.03 -21.70 3.53
C GLU A 166 -7.91 -21.66 2.27
N ARG A 167 -9.23 -21.83 2.42
CA ARG A 167 -10.17 -21.84 1.28
C ARG A 167 -10.07 -20.60 0.40
N VAL A 168 -9.92 -19.42 1.03
CA VAL A 168 -9.78 -18.15 0.31
C VAL A 168 -8.48 -18.11 -0.50
N THR A 169 -7.39 -18.62 0.07
CA THR A 169 -6.09 -18.74 -0.59
C THR A 169 -6.18 -19.70 -1.78
N HIS A 170 -6.84 -20.85 -1.62
CA HIS A 170 -7.05 -21.80 -2.71
C HIS A 170 -7.84 -21.17 -3.87
N ALA A 171 -8.93 -20.45 -3.58
CA ALA A 171 -9.71 -19.75 -4.59
C ALA A 171 -8.91 -18.65 -5.31
N ALA A 172 -8.11 -17.88 -4.57
CA ALA A 172 -7.25 -16.83 -5.12
C ALA A 172 -6.14 -17.41 -6.01
N VAL A 173 -5.52 -18.52 -5.61
CA VAL A 173 -4.51 -19.24 -6.42
C VAL A 173 -5.14 -19.77 -7.70
N ALA A 174 -6.29 -20.44 -7.62
CA ALA A 174 -7.00 -20.94 -8.80
C ALA A 174 -7.35 -19.80 -9.77
N ARG A 175 -7.80 -18.66 -9.25
CA ARG A 175 -8.06 -17.45 -10.04
C ARG A 175 -6.79 -16.90 -10.68
N GLY A 176 -5.70 -16.82 -9.91
CA GLY A 176 -4.40 -16.32 -10.36
C GLY A 176 -3.78 -17.17 -11.47
N ARG A 177 -3.83 -18.50 -11.34
CA ARG A 177 -3.36 -19.47 -12.36
C ARG A 177 -4.17 -19.38 -13.67
N GLY A 178 -5.42 -18.95 -13.60
CA GLY A 178 -6.28 -18.75 -14.78
C GLY A 178 -6.07 -17.44 -15.54
N VAL A 179 -5.14 -16.56 -15.11
CA VAL A 179 -4.85 -15.29 -15.78
C VAL A 179 -3.73 -15.49 -16.80
N SER A 180 -4.01 -15.21 -18.08
CA SER A 180 -2.97 -15.24 -19.12
C SER A 180 -1.94 -14.12 -18.93
N GLY A 181 -0.72 -14.31 -19.44
CA GLY A 181 0.32 -13.28 -19.40
C GLY A 181 -0.10 -11.97 -20.08
N THR A 182 -0.81 -12.02 -21.21
CA THR A 182 -1.33 -10.82 -21.89
C THR A 182 -2.36 -10.08 -21.05
N ARG A 183 -3.27 -10.81 -20.38
CA ARG A 183 -4.24 -10.23 -19.45
C ARG A 183 -3.54 -9.61 -18.24
N TYR A 184 -2.48 -10.24 -17.75
CA TYR A 184 -1.68 -9.72 -16.64
C TYR A 184 -1.03 -8.37 -16.99
N VAL A 185 -0.29 -8.31 -18.09
CA VAL A 185 0.40 -7.09 -18.55
C VAL A 185 -0.59 -5.95 -18.80
N ALA A 186 -1.79 -6.25 -19.31
CA ALA A 186 -2.84 -5.26 -19.56
C ALA A 186 -3.33 -4.53 -18.29
N GLN A 187 -3.01 -5.01 -17.09
CA GLN A 187 -3.40 -4.34 -15.84
C GLN A 187 -2.51 -3.15 -15.48
N PHE A 188 -1.25 -3.10 -15.95
CA PHE A 188 -0.30 -2.10 -15.47
C PHE A 188 -0.68 -0.67 -15.82
N PRO A 189 -1.15 -0.36 -17.05
CA PRO A 189 -1.62 0.99 -17.39
C PRO A 189 -2.89 1.40 -16.63
N ARG A 190 -3.59 0.48 -15.95
CA ARG A 190 -4.75 0.80 -15.11
C ARG A 190 -4.33 1.16 -13.68
N ILE A 191 -3.21 0.60 -13.22
CA ILE A 191 -2.66 0.83 -11.87
C ILE A 191 -1.81 2.10 -11.82
N ASN A 192 -1.14 2.44 -12.92
CA ASN A 192 -0.16 3.53 -12.98
C ASN A 192 -0.70 4.80 -13.68
N ARG A 193 -2.02 5.01 -13.68
CA ARG A 193 -2.66 6.22 -14.21
C ARG A 193 -2.66 7.36 -13.22
#